data_AF-A0A822CWD6-F1
#
_entry.id   AF-A0A822CWD6-F1
#
_cell.length_a   1.000
_cell.length_b   1.000
_cell.length_c   1.000
_cell.angle_alpha   90.00
_cell.angle_beta   90.00
_cell.angle_gamma   90.00
#
_symmetry.space_group_name_H-M   'P 1'
#
loop_
_entity.id
_entity.type
_entity.pdbx_description
1 polymer ?
#
loop_
_entity_poly.entity_id
_entity_poly.type
_entity_poly.pdbx_seq_one_letter_code
_entity_poly.pdbx_strand_id
1 'polypeptide(L)'
;TPYEFHGPNRWSNNNTIQLKQFYLTFNRRIYGRRRLASRRIDFHQLINAITQFSLSLVCLSLNLIGCYITSSNDLPFNGIQLQQQFLQLMPKLQQFHLYAILTQDLIDIKSILSTFKNHFWLDHNWTVGMHDKYLYTLPFHFDKLYDFTDFDRVDSNNYEILINNPRIWYNVKSIKFKIANFDLLKRIRIKMPKLHLISIDYFNYSDNTQDLHMIQNQINNMNVTLDRIMTVHLTCGSLENEKQWFMNTLPNIRYLVLCRTEFPLLKSQLTWILNDKIERLVIEGNSIVEQFGKQNYIYFSNLQDLQLKLDLTF
;
A
#
# COMPACT_ATOMS: atom_id res chain seq x y z
N THR A 1 -37.78 30.36 11.16
CA THR A 1 -37.92 29.79 12.51
C THR A 1 -36.59 29.23 12.94
N PRO A 2 -35.93 29.79 13.96
CA PRO A 2 -34.67 29.27 14.46
C PRO A 2 -34.95 28.00 15.27
N TYR A 3 -34.18 26.94 15.04
CA TYR A 3 -34.25 25.73 15.86
C TYR A 3 -33.52 25.99 17.18
N GLU A 4 -34.29 25.98 18.27
CA GLU A 4 -33.80 25.98 19.64
C GLU A 4 -33.09 24.66 19.94
N PHE A 5 -31.84 24.75 20.39
CA PHE A 5 -31.05 23.62 20.84
C PHE A 5 -31.31 23.43 22.35
N HIS A 6 -32.23 22.53 22.69
CA HIS A 6 -32.39 22.09 24.08
C HIS A 6 -31.27 21.11 24.44
N GLY A 7 -30.32 21.54 25.27
CA GLY A 7 -29.58 20.63 26.15
C GLY A 7 -30.29 20.49 27.51
N PRO A 8 -29.83 19.60 28.39
CA PRO A 8 -29.52 18.19 28.21
C PRO A 8 -30.48 17.35 29.07
N ASN A 9 -31.21 16.42 28.47
CA ASN A 9 -31.88 15.40 29.28
C ASN A 9 -30.87 14.32 29.67
N ARG A 10 -30.69 14.20 31.00
CA ARG A 10 -29.85 13.23 31.70
C ARG A 10 -30.07 11.82 31.19
N TRP A 11 -29.09 11.30 30.46
CA TRP A 11 -28.84 9.86 30.37
C TRP A 11 -27.67 9.54 31.30
N SER A 12 -27.95 9.51 32.59
CA SER A 12 -27.04 8.94 33.59
C SER A 12 -27.15 7.41 33.50
N ASN A 13 -26.46 6.84 32.52
CA ASN A 13 -25.96 5.47 32.57
C ASN A 13 -24.53 5.53 32.07
N ASN A 14 -23.60 5.68 33.03
CA ASN A 14 -22.15 5.73 32.85
C ASN A 14 -21.58 4.37 32.40
N ASN A 15 -22.09 3.79 31.32
CA ASN A 15 -21.36 2.79 30.57
C ASN A 15 -20.45 3.55 29.61
N THR A 16 -19.31 4.03 30.13
CA THR A 16 -18.22 4.51 29.28
C THR A 16 -17.85 3.35 28.35
N ILE A 17 -18.14 3.51 27.06
CA ILE A 17 -17.80 2.53 26.04
C ILE A 17 -16.28 2.34 26.08
N GLN A 18 -15.85 1.14 26.45
CA GLN A 18 -14.44 0.79 26.47
C GLN A 18 -14.05 0.21 25.13
N LEU A 19 -13.17 0.90 24.41
CA LEU A 19 -12.59 0.42 23.17
C LEU A 19 -11.09 0.26 23.36
N LYS A 20 -10.64 -1.00 23.44
CA LYS A 20 -9.22 -1.31 23.64
C LYS A 20 -8.38 -1.14 22.37
N GLN A 21 -8.97 -1.37 21.21
CA GLN A 21 -8.26 -1.34 19.93
C GLN A 21 -9.07 -0.59 18.89
N PHE A 22 -8.44 0.35 18.21
CA PHE A 22 -9.06 1.13 17.14
C PHE A 22 -8.22 1.01 15.87
N TYR A 23 -8.80 0.41 14.84
CA TYR A 23 -8.18 0.24 13.53
C TYR A 23 -8.97 1.05 12.50
N LEU A 24 -8.32 2.02 11.88
CA LEU A 24 -8.91 2.84 10.82
C LEU A 24 -8.08 2.74 9.56
N THR A 25 -8.74 2.41 8.45
CA THR A 25 -8.13 2.38 7.13
C THR A 25 -8.97 3.16 6.15
N PHE A 26 -8.38 4.22 5.58
CA PHE A 26 -8.99 4.96 4.49
C PHE A 26 -8.72 4.26 3.17
N ASN A 27 -9.67 3.43 2.77
CA ASN A 27 -9.67 2.76 1.47
C ASN A 27 -10.12 3.73 0.38
N ARG A 28 -9.27 4.67 -0.03
CA ARG A 28 -9.50 5.39 -1.28
C ARG A 28 -8.82 4.64 -2.40
N ARG A 29 -9.58 4.23 -3.42
CA ARG A 29 -9.01 3.81 -4.69
C ARG A 29 -8.31 5.04 -5.27
N ILE A 30 -6.97 5.03 -5.29
CA ILE A 30 -6.16 6.04 -5.98
C ILE A 30 -6.33 5.78 -7.48
N TYR A 31 -7.51 6.05 -8.02
CA TYR A 31 -7.70 6.09 -9.47
C TYR A 31 -7.00 7.35 -9.98
N GLY A 32 -6.05 7.14 -10.88
CA GLY A 32 -5.09 8.16 -11.31
C GLY A 32 -5.74 9.48 -11.72
N ARG A 33 -5.06 10.59 -11.38
CA ARG A 33 -5.19 12.00 -11.81
C ARG A 33 -6.58 12.65 -11.97
N ARG A 34 -7.71 11.93 -11.99
CA ARG A 34 -9.04 12.52 -12.05
C ARG A 34 -9.38 13.02 -10.65
N ARG A 35 -9.40 14.35 -10.55
CA ARG A 35 -9.90 15.15 -9.43
C ARG A 35 -11.39 14.87 -9.19
N LEU A 36 -11.75 13.66 -8.77
CA LEU A 36 -13.00 13.49 -8.03
C LEU A 36 -12.80 14.28 -6.74
N ALA A 37 -13.58 15.36 -6.59
CA ALA A 37 -13.55 16.28 -5.47
C ALA A 37 -13.24 15.52 -4.17
N SER A 38 -12.00 15.63 -3.71
CA SER A 38 -11.55 14.90 -2.55
C SER A 38 -12.26 15.49 -1.35
N ARG A 39 -13.13 14.72 -0.69
CA ARG A 39 -13.53 15.06 0.67
C ARG A 39 -12.25 15.02 1.50
N ARG A 40 -11.74 16.21 1.84
CA ARG A 40 -10.68 16.36 2.83
C ARG A 40 -11.20 15.74 4.13
N ILE A 41 -10.37 14.97 4.80
CA ILE A 41 -10.71 14.51 6.13
C ILE A 41 -10.51 15.68 7.07
N ASP A 42 -11.57 15.99 7.81
CA ASP A 42 -11.46 16.88 8.94
C ASP A 42 -10.72 16.12 10.06
N PHE A 43 -9.41 16.33 10.13
CA PHE A 43 -8.57 15.69 11.15
C PHE A 43 -9.01 16.05 12.57
N HIS A 44 -9.58 17.23 12.77
CA HIS A 44 -10.09 17.61 14.08
C HIS A 44 -11.30 16.76 14.47
N GLN A 45 -12.24 16.53 13.55
CA GLN A 45 -13.35 15.59 13.80
C GLN A 45 -12.87 14.16 14.03
N LEU A 46 -11.89 13.70 13.24
CA LEU A 46 -11.32 12.37 13.42
C LEU A 46 -10.68 12.21 14.81
N ILE A 47 -9.86 13.19 15.22
CA ILE A 47 -9.26 13.22 16.55
C ILE A 47 -10.34 13.20 17.62
N ASN A 48 -11.33 14.09 17.53
CA ASN A 48 -12.41 14.19 18.52
C ASN A 48 -13.21 12.88 18.64
N ALA A 49 -13.39 12.16 17.54
CA ALA A 49 -14.04 10.86 17.55
C ALA A 49 -13.19 9.79 18.24
N ILE A 50 -11.89 9.75 17.96
CA ILE A 50 -10.97 8.77 18.59
C ILE A 50 -10.76 9.09 20.08
N THR A 51 -10.69 10.36 20.47
CA THR A 51 -10.46 10.78 21.85
C THR A 51 -11.62 10.43 22.78
N GLN A 52 -12.82 10.17 22.26
CA GLN A 52 -13.92 9.59 23.05
C GLN A 52 -13.52 8.27 23.74
N PHE A 53 -12.54 7.56 23.19
CA PHE A 53 -12.07 6.26 23.70
C PHE A 53 -10.71 6.33 24.40
N SER A 54 -10.14 7.53 24.59
CA SER A 54 -8.72 7.71 24.96
C SER A 54 -8.33 7.03 26.28
N LEU A 55 -9.25 7.00 27.26
CA LEU A 55 -9.03 6.38 28.57
C LEU A 55 -8.99 4.84 28.56
N SER A 56 -9.41 4.22 27.45
CA SER A 56 -9.51 2.77 27.29
C SER A 56 -8.61 2.20 26.18
N LEU A 57 -8.11 3.06 25.29
CA LEU A 57 -7.39 2.65 24.10
C LEU A 57 -5.98 2.16 24.44
N VAL A 58 -5.68 0.93 24.03
CA VAL A 58 -4.38 0.26 24.19
C VAL A 58 -3.63 0.20 22.87
N CYS A 59 -4.37 0.07 21.76
CA CYS A 59 -3.81 0.03 20.41
C CYS A 59 -4.55 1.00 19.49
N LEU A 60 -3.80 1.83 18.77
CA LEU A 60 -4.30 2.74 17.75
C LEU A 60 -3.55 2.49 16.43
N SER A 61 -4.27 2.08 15.40
CA SER A 61 -3.72 1.88 14.05
C SER A 61 -4.44 2.73 13.03
N LEU A 62 -3.71 3.66 12.41
CA LEU A 62 -4.21 4.63 11.45
C LEU A 62 -3.52 4.46 10.09
N ASN A 63 -4.24 3.89 9.13
CA ASN A 63 -3.85 3.88 7.72
C ASN A 63 -4.55 5.02 6.98
N LEU A 64 -3.80 6.09 6.78
CA LEU A 64 -4.20 7.36 6.21
C LEU A 64 -3.76 7.54 4.74
N ILE A 65 -3.34 6.49 4.06
CA ILE A 65 -2.86 6.56 2.66
C ILE A 65 -3.92 7.10 1.69
N GLY A 66 -5.20 6.88 1.97
CA GLY A 66 -6.30 7.43 1.17
C GLY A 66 -6.64 8.89 1.44
N CYS A 67 -5.96 9.55 2.38
CA CYS A 67 -6.25 10.91 2.84
C CYS A 67 -5.50 11.94 2.00
N TYR A 68 -6.14 13.06 1.68
CA TYR A 68 -5.47 14.20 1.06
C TYR A 68 -4.90 15.08 2.17
N ILE A 69 -3.60 14.97 2.40
CA ILE A 69 -2.88 15.80 3.35
C ILE A 69 -2.20 16.91 2.56
N THR A 70 -2.33 18.16 3.03
CA THR A 70 -1.99 19.35 2.23
C THR A 70 -0.75 20.08 2.72
N SER A 71 -0.33 19.80 3.95
CA SER A 71 0.75 20.52 4.61
C SER A 71 1.57 19.60 5.51
N SER A 72 2.86 19.92 5.69
CA SER A 72 3.72 19.32 6.72
C SER A 72 3.26 19.64 8.15
N ASN A 73 2.44 20.68 8.30
CA ASN A 73 1.85 21.05 9.58
C ASN A 73 0.57 20.27 9.89
N ASP A 74 0.05 19.47 8.96
CA ASP A 74 -1.14 18.65 9.20
C ASP A 74 -0.78 17.45 10.09
N LEU A 75 -1.73 17.02 10.94
CA LEU A 75 -1.61 15.85 11.81
C LEU A 75 -1.86 14.60 10.95
N PRO A 76 -0.80 14.08 10.31
CA PRO A 76 0.15 13.26 11.07
C PRO A 76 1.63 13.61 10.90
N PHE A 77 1.97 14.67 10.16
CA PHE A 77 3.35 15.07 9.86
C PHE A 77 3.93 16.03 10.89
N ASN A 78 3.08 16.79 11.55
CA ASN A 78 3.48 17.62 12.68
C ASN A 78 3.63 16.74 13.93
N GLY A 79 4.86 16.24 14.18
CA GLY A 79 5.14 15.38 15.33
C GLY A 79 4.75 16.02 16.68
N ILE A 80 4.86 17.34 16.82
CA ILE A 80 4.46 18.05 18.05
C ILE A 80 2.95 18.00 18.25
N GLN A 81 2.16 18.33 17.22
CA GLN A 81 0.71 18.25 17.32
C GLN A 81 0.23 16.80 17.53
N LEU A 82 0.82 15.85 16.79
CA LEU A 82 0.50 14.43 16.94
C LEU A 82 0.79 13.94 18.37
N GLN A 83 1.90 14.35 18.96
CA GLN A 83 2.22 14.05 20.36
C GLN A 83 1.23 14.74 21.31
N GLN A 84 1.21 16.07 21.32
CA GLN A 84 0.58 16.88 22.38
C GLN A 84 -0.94 16.89 22.29
N GLN A 85 -1.49 17.00 21.08
CA GLN A 85 -2.93 17.15 20.88
C GLN A 85 -3.64 15.80 20.73
N PHE A 86 -2.90 14.70 20.59
CA PHE A 86 -3.50 13.41 20.27
C PHE A 86 -2.98 12.26 21.11
N LEU A 87 -1.70 11.90 21.01
CA LEU A 87 -1.20 10.68 21.66
C LEU A 87 -1.14 10.80 23.19
N GLN A 88 -0.76 11.96 23.74
CA GLN A 88 -0.70 12.18 25.19
C GLN A 88 -2.07 12.10 25.89
N LEU A 89 -3.17 12.22 25.15
CA LEU A 89 -4.52 12.09 25.69
C LEU A 89 -4.89 10.62 25.99
N MET A 90 -4.06 9.65 25.59
CA MET A 90 -4.34 8.21 25.65
C MET A 90 -3.40 7.51 26.65
N PRO A 91 -3.65 7.59 27.96
CA PRO A 91 -2.70 7.14 28.99
C PRO A 91 -2.45 5.63 29.00
N LYS A 92 -3.31 4.83 28.35
CA LYS A 92 -3.17 3.37 28.24
C LYS A 92 -2.59 2.92 26.89
N LEU A 93 -2.25 3.84 26.00
CA LEU A 93 -1.79 3.51 24.66
C LEU A 93 -0.41 2.86 24.72
N GLN A 94 -0.35 1.58 24.36
CA GLN A 94 0.88 0.80 24.32
C GLN A 94 1.39 0.65 22.88
N GLN A 95 0.47 0.62 21.92
CA GLN A 95 0.77 0.41 20.51
C GLN A 95 0.20 1.55 19.68
N PHE A 96 1.06 2.21 18.92
CA PHE A 96 0.69 3.21 17.95
C PHE A 96 1.23 2.81 16.57
N HIS A 97 0.35 2.80 15.58
CA HIS A 97 0.67 2.50 14.21
C HIS A 97 0.12 3.57 13.27
N LEU A 98 0.97 4.08 12.40
CA LEU A 98 0.62 5.12 11.44
C LEU A 98 1.11 4.69 10.05
N TYR A 99 0.35 5.00 9.02
CA TYR A 99 0.79 4.96 7.63
C TYR A 99 0.13 6.07 6.83
N ALA A 100 0.91 7.02 6.33
CA ALA A 100 0.44 8.23 5.66
C ALA A 100 1.28 8.55 4.41
N ILE A 101 0.72 9.37 3.52
CA ILE A 101 1.33 9.80 2.26
C ILE A 101 1.46 11.32 2.22
N LEU A 102 2.63 11.81 1.85
CA LEU A 102 2.94 13.21 1.58
C LEU A 102 2.57 13.53 0.13
N THR A 103 1.85 14.61 -0.09
CA THR A 103 1.65 15.14 -1.45
C THR A 103 2.90 15.92 -1.88
N GLN A 104 3.38 15.61 -3.09
CA GLN A 104 4.80 15.65 -3.50
C GLN A 104 5.51 17.00 -3.57
N ASP A 105 4.84 18.15 -3.38
CA ASP A 105 5.39 19.38 -3.97
C ASP A 105 6.10 20.34 -3.01
N LEU A 106 6.20 20.07 -1.69
CA LEU A 106 6.58 21.14 -0.74
C LEU A 106 7.46 20.76 0.47
N ILE A 107 7.90 19.50 0.65
CA ILE A 107 8.40 19.08 1.97
C ILE A 107 9.75 18.35 1.93
N ASP A 108 10.69 18.83 2.74
CA ASP A 108 11.93 18.14 3.06
C ASP A 108 11.66 16.96 4.01
N ILE A 109 11.91 15.74 3.52
CA ILE A 109 11.77 14.47 4.26
C ILE A 109 12.58 14.51 5.57
N LYS A 110 13.79 15.08 5.55
CA LYS A 110 14.66 15.13 6.73
C LYS A 110 14.05 16.02 7.81
N SER A 111 13.37 17.10 7.40
CA SER A 111 12.66 17.99 8.31
C SER A 111 11.53 17.26 9.04
N ILE A 112 10.72 16.44 8.34
CA ILE A 112 9.64 15.68 8.98
C ILE A 112 10.19 14.71 10.03
N LEU A 113 11.14 13.85 9.67
CA LEU A 113 11.68 12.84 10.59
C LEU A 113 12.33 13.45 11.83
N SER A 114 12.91 14.65 11.71
CA SER A 114 13.52 15.35 12.84
C SER A 114 12.53 15.65 13.96
N THR A 115 11.25 15.87 13.62
CA THR A 115 10.19 16.12 14.62
C THR A 115 9.87 14.89 15.49
N PHE A 116 10.27 13.69 15.06
CA PHE A 116 10.07 12.42 15.76
C PHE A 116 11.28 11.97 16.59
N LYS A 117 12.31 12.81 16.76
CA LYS A 117 13.54 12.46 17.50
C LYS A 117 13.55 12.86 18.98
N ASN A 118 12.44 13.38 19.51
CA ASN A 118 12.38 13.77 20.92
C ASN A 118 12.26 12.54 21.86
N HIS A 119 12.46 12.76 23.17
CA HIS A 119 12.38 11.72 24.19
C HIS A 119 11.03 11.01 24.22
N PHE A 120 9.92 11.72 23.99
CA PHE A 120 8.58 11.14 24.02
C PHE A 120 8.44 9.94 23.06
N TRP A 121 8.92 10.05 21.82
CA TRP A 121 8.83 8.95 20.85
C TRP A 121 9.67 7.74 21.26
N LEU A 122 10.86 8.01 21.80
CA LEU A 122 11.82 6.98 22.21
C LEU A 122 11.35 6.23 23.46
N ASP A 123 10.82 6.95 24.46
CA ASP A 123 10.30 6.37 25.71
C ASP A 123 9.13 5.40 25.45
N HIS A 124 8.34 5.67 24.42
CA HIS A 124 7.24 4.81 23.99
C HIS A 124 7.67 3.73 22.99
N ASN A 125 8.95 3.68 22.61
CA ASN A 125 9.50 2.82 21.56
C ASN A 125 8.76 2.95 20.21
N TRP A 126 8.18 4.11 19.93
CA TRP A 126 7.48 4.38 18.68
C TRP A 126 8.46 4.91 17.65
N THR A 127 9.06 3.96 16.93
CA THR A 127 9.96 4.26 15.82
C THR A 127 9.17 4.62 14.58
N VAL A 128 9.61 5.67 13.88
CA VAL A 128 9.00 6.17 12.65
C VAL A 128 10.00 6.05 11.51
N GLY A 129 9.54 5.51 10.39
CA GLY A 129 10.27 5.35 9.15
C GLY A 129 9.61 6.10 8.01
N MET A 130 10.40 6.43 7.00
CA MET A 130 9.93 7.01 5.76
C MET A 130 10.56 6.30 4.55
N HIS A 131 9.78 6.15 3.48
CA HIS A 131 10.30 5.81 2.14
C HIS A 131 9.61 6.69 1.11
N ASP A 132 10.38 7.34 0.23
CA ASP A 132 9.82 8.32 -0.74
C ASP A 132 8.88 9.32 -0.01
N LYS A 133 7.61 9.36 -0.39
CA LYS A 133 6.57 10.21 0.19
C LYS A 133 5.77 9.54 1.32
N TYR A 134 6.18 8.38 1.81
CA TYR A 134 5.39 7.60 2.78
C TYR A 134 6.00 7.67 4.18
N LEU A 135 5.17 7.99 5.17
CA LEU A 135 5.50 8.00 6.60
C LEU A 135 4.79 6.85 7.31
N TYR A 136 5.50 6.09 8.13
CA TYR A 136 4.90 4.98 8.88
C TYR A 136 5.67 4.64 10.16
N THR A 137 5.00 3.94 11.07
CA THR A 137 5.66 3.35 12.24
C THR A 137 6.40 2.07 11.89
N LEU A 138 7.49 1.80 12.62
CA LEU A 138 8.34 0.62 12.50
C LEU A 138 8.32 -0.21 13.79
N PRO A 139 8.30 -1.57 13.74
CA PRO A 139 8.13 -2.42 12.55
C PRO A 139 6.84 -2.12 11.78
N PHE A 140 6.85 -2.36 10.47
CA PHE A 140 5.71 -2.02 9.63
C PHE A 140 4.50 -2.89 9.98
N HIS A 141 3.40 -2.23 10.34
CA HIS A 141 2.19 -2.87 10.88
C HIS A 141 1.21 -3.35 9.81
N PHE A 142 1.11 -2.64 8.68
CA PHE A 142 0.05 -2.84 7.72
C PHE A 142 0.39 -3.94 6.69
N ASP A 143 -0.64 -4.48 6.05
CA ASP A 143 -0.49 -5.56 5.09
C ASP A 143 0.06 -5.10 3.73
N LYS A 144 -0.02 -3.80 3.40
CA LYS A 144 0.29 -3.27 2.07
C LYS A 144 1.26 -2.11 2.10
N LEU A 145 2.32 -2.19 1.29
CA LEU A 145 3.21 -1.07 0.98
C LEU A 145 2.91 -0.53 -0.43
N TYR A 146 2.73 0.78 -0.52
CA TYR A 146 2.49 1.52 -1.76
C TYR A 146 3.78 2.14 -2.29
N ASP A 147 3.95 2.13 -3.61
CA ASP A 147 5.12 2.63 -4.35
C ASP A 147 6.47 2.26 -3.70
N PHE A 148 6.58 1.02 -3.20
CA PHE A 148 7.82 0.46 -2.68
C PHE A 148 8.89 0.45 -3.78
N THR A 149 10.08 0.98 -3.46
CA THR A 149 11.18 1.08 -4.43
C THR A 149 12.34 0.19 -4.02
N ASP A 150 12.88 0.39 -2.83
CA ASP A 150 13.97 -0.40 -2.29
C ASP A 150 14.04 -0.30 -0.75
N PHE A 151 14.71 -1.27 -0.13
CA PHE A 151 14.96 -1.33 1.30
C PHE A 151 16.05 -0.34 1.76
N ASP A 152 16.97 0.10 0.90
CA ASP A 152 18.07 0.99 1.30
C ASP A 152 17.68 2.47 1.29
N ARG A 153 16.48 2.79 0.78
CA ARG A 153 15.92 4.15 0.72
C ARG A 153 14.98 4.46 1.87
N VAL A 154 15.16 3.77 2.98
CA VAL A 154 14.32 3.92 4.18
C VAL A 154 15.08 4.76 5.19
N ASP A 155 14.56 5.94 5.47
CA ASP A 155 15.04 6.80 6.56
C ASP A 155 14.24 6.51 7.83
N SER A 156 14.84 6.73 9.02
CA SER A 156 14.15 6.56 10.29
C SER A 156 14.65 7.53 11.36
N ASN A 157 13.78 7.85 12.33
CA ASN A 157 14.20 8.54 13.56
C ASN A 157 15.08 7.66 14.46
N ASN A 158 15.08 6.33 14.28
CA ASN A 158 15.95 5.37 14.96
C ASN A 158 16.56 4.41 13.93
N TYR A 159 17.73 4.76 13.39
CA TYR A 159 18.37 4.00 12.32
C TYR A 159 18.76 2.57 12.74
N GLU A 160 19.04 2.34 14.02
CA GLU A 160 19.44 1.02 14.53
C GLU A 160 18.36 -0.04 14.31
N ILE A 161 17.08 0.34 14.30
CA ILE A 161 15.99 -0.61 14.03
C ILE A 161 16.16 -1.25 12.65
N LEU A 162 16.64 -0.49 11.65
CA LEU A 162 16.76 -0.94 10.26
C LEU A 162 17.83 -2.02 10.10
N ILE A 163 18.83 -2.01 10.97
CA ILE A 163 19.92 -2.99 11.00
C ILE A 163 19.54 -4.17 11.89
N ASN A 164 19.06 -3.88 13.11
CA ASN A 164 18.95 -4.86 14.18
C ASN A 164 17.62 -5.62 14.17
N ASN A 165 16.61 -5.16 13.41
CA ASN A 165 15.30 -5.79 13.35
C ASN A 165 15.03 -6.41 11.97
N PRO A 166 15.34 -7.71 11.76
CA PRO A 166 15.10 -8.38 10.49
C PRO A 166 13.61 -8.54 10.16
N ARG A 167 12.72 -8.30 11.14
CA ARG A 167 11.27 -8.48 11.02
C ARG A 167 10.51 -7.20 10.70
N ILE A 168 11.19 -6.11 10.35
CA ILE A 168 10.54 -4.83 10.02
C ILE A 168 9.42 -5.00 9.00
N TRP A 169 9.63 -5.82 7.97
CA TRP A 169 8.68 -6.01 6.86
C TRP A 169 7.93 -7.35 6.95
N TYR A 170 7.99 -8.03 8.10
CA TYR A 170 7.51 -9.39 8.25
C TYR A 170 6.00 -9.56 7.98
N ASN A 171 5.21 -8.53 8.31
CA ASN A 171 3.76 -8.56 8.13
C ASN A 171 3.29 -8.06 6.76
N VAL A 172 4.19 -7.60 5.89
CA VAL A 172 3.83 -7.15 4.55
C VAL A 172 3.34 -8.35 3.74
N LYS A 173 2.12 -8.22 3.21
CA LYS A 173 1.43 -9.21 2.37
C LYS A 173 1.32 -8.77 0.92
N SER A 174 1.36 -7.47 0.68
CA SER A 174 1.26 -6.85 -0.64
C SER A 174 2.26 -5.71 -0.80
N ILE A 175 2.91 -5.64 -1.95
CA ILE A 175 3.68 -4.46 -2.37
C ILE A 175 3.17 -3.97 -3.72
N LYS A 176 3.31 -2.66 -3.94
CA LYS A 176 3.22 -2.03 -5.25
C LYS A 176 4.57 -1.42 -5.58
N PHE A 177 5.20 -1.78 -6.69
CA PHE A 177 6.44 -1.15 -7.15
C PHE A 177 6.34 -0.73 -8.62
N LYS A 178 7.22 0.20 -9.02
CA LYS A 178 7.27 0.72 -10.41
C LYS A 178 8.27 -0.03 -11.28
N ILE A 179 9.41 -0.43 -10.70
CA ILE A 179 10.48 -1.15 -11.39
C ILE A 179 11.02 -2.20 -10.41
N ALA A 180 11.10 -3.46 -10.83
CA ALA A 180 11.82 -4.48 -10.08
C ALA A 180 13.25 -4.58 -10.60
N ASN A 181 14.24 -4.40 -9.73
CA ASN A 181 15.59 -4.90 -9.95
C ASN A 181 15.73 -6.29 -9.30
N PHE A 182 16.52 -7.18 -9.89
CA PHE A 182 16.92 -8.46 -9.32
C PHE A 182 17.31 -8.44 -7.83
N ASP A 183 18.18 -7.51 -7.42
CA ASP A 183 18.64 -7.45 -6.03
C ASP A 183 17.48 -7.18 -5.07
N LEU A 184 16.49 -6.43 -5.53
CA LEU A 184 15.25 -6.21 -4.80
C LEU A 184 14.47 -7.52 -4.62
N LEU A 185 14.33 -8.34 -5.66
CA LEU A 185 13.58 -9.61 -5.61
C LEU A 185 14.20 -10.60 -4.62
N LYS A 186 15.54 -10.73 -4.62
CA LYS A 186 16.27 -11.55 -3.63
C LYS A 186 15.97 -11.10 -2.21
N ARG A 187 16.00 -9.78 -1.97
CA ARG A 187 15.76 -9.19 -0.66
C ARG A 187 14.31 -9.31 -0.25
N ILE A 188 13.36 -9.17 -1.18
CA ILE A 188 11.92 -9.37 -0.94
C ILE A 188 11.67 -10.78 -0.39
N ARG A 189 12.24 -11.82 -1.02
CA ARG A 189 12.10 -13.22 -0.57
C ARG A 189 12.50 -13.39 0.91
N ILE A 190 13.54 -12.69 1.34
CA ILE A 190 14.09 -12.80 2.70
C ILE A 190 13.33 -11.91 3.68
N LYS A 191 13.15 -10.63 3.34
CA LYS A 191 12.65 -9.58 4.24
C LYS A 191 11.12 -9.56 4.34
N MET A 192 10.39 -10.04 3.33
CA MET A 192 8.92 -10.04 3.29
C MET A 192 8.37 -11.47 3.11
N PRO A 193 8.57 -12.36 4.08
CA PRO A 193 8.18 -13.76 3.93
C PRO A 193 6.67 -13.99 3.81
N LYS A 194 5.81 -13.05 4.21
CA LYS A 194 4.35 -13.16 4.07
C LYS A 194 3.81 -12.57 2.77
N LEU A 195 4.70 -12.05 1.90
CA LEU A 195 4.31 -11.45 0.64
C LEU A 195 3.70 -12.51 -0.28
N HIS A 196 2.48 -12.25 -0.74
CA HIS A 196 1.78 -13.10 -1.70
C HIS A 196 1.18 -12.33 -2.88
N LEU A 197 1.19 -10.99 -2.82
CA LEU A 197 0.72 -10.11 -3.89
C LEU A 197 1.78 -9.09 -4.29
N ILE A 198 2.05 -9.02 -5.60
CA ILE A 198 2.83 -7.94 -6.22
C ILE A 198 1.95 -7.15 -7.17
N SER A 199 1.98 -5.83 -7.06
CA SER A 199 1.39 -4.93 -8.04
C SER A 199 2.49 -4.17 -8.76
N ILE A 200 2.47 -4.20 -10.09
CA ILE A 200 3.42 -3.49 -10.94
C ILE A 200 2.71 -2.35 -11.65
N ASP A 201 3.29 -1.17 -11.51
CA ASP A 201 2.78 0.07 -12.09
C ASP A 201 3.73 0.64 -13.14
N TYR A 202 3.32 0.60 -14.41
CA TYR A 202 4.09 1.11 -15.55
C TYR A 202 3.61 2.48 -16.07
N PHE A 203 2.87 3.27 -15.28
CA PHE A 203 2.10 4.44 -15.77
C PHE A 203 2.89 5.58 -16.46
N ASN A 204 4.19 5.47 -16.73
CA ASN A 204 5.01 6.58 -17.22
C ASN A 204 6.17 6.24 -18.18
N TYR A 205 6.21 5.08 -18.82
CA TYR A 205 7.27 4.80 -19.80
C TYR A 205 6.90 5.33 -21.19
N SER A 206 6.99 6.65 -21.38
CA SER A 206 6.99 7.27 -22.70
C SER A 206 8.39 7.37 -23.33
N ASP A 207 9.49 7.07 -22.63
CA ASP A 207 10.82 7.40 -23.18
C ASP A 207 11.99 6.44 -22.95
N ASN A 208 11.85 5.26 -22.33
CA ASN A 208 12.98 4.30 -22.31
C ASN A 208 12.53 2.84 -22.25
N THR A 209 12.32 2.23 -23.41
CA THR A 209 12.23 0.77 -23.59
C THR A 209 13.53 0.03 -23.21
N GLN A 210 14.62 0.75 -22.90
CA GLN A 210 15.90 0.18 -22.52
C GLN A 210 15.92 -0.46 -21.11
N ASP A 211 15.16 0.06 -20.14
CA ASP A 211 15.21 -0.43 -18.75
C ASP A 211 14.60 -1.83 -18.59
N LEU A 212 13.51 -2.13 -19.32
CA LEU A 212 12.88 -3.46 -19.29
C LEU A 212 13.71 -4.50 -20.03
N HIS A 213 14.36 -4.13 -21.14
CA HIS A 213 15.28 -5.03 -21.86
C HIS A 213 16.52 -5.40 -21.02
N MET A 214 17.01 -4.49 -20.16
CA MET A 214 18.09 -4.82 -19.23
C MET A 214 17.65 -5.82 -18.16
N ILE A 215 16.44 -5.70 -17.63
CA ILE A 215 15.88 -6.65 -16.65
C ILE A 215 15.69 -8.03 -17.30
N GLN A 216 15.18 -8.09 -18.54
CA GLN A 216 14.96 -9.34 -19.29
C GLN A 216 16.26 -10.14 -19.49
N ASN A 217 17.35 -9.46 -19.85
CA ASN A 217 18.65 -10.10 -20.09
C ASN A 217 19.32 -10.58 -18.79
N GLN A 218 19.03 -9.93 -17.65
CA GLN A 218 19.52 -10.37 -16.34
C GLN A 218 18.71 -11.55 -15.78
N ILE A 219 17.39 -11.58 -15.96
CA ILE A 219 16.51 -12.66 -15.47
C ILE A 219 16.85 -14.02 -16.11
N ASN A 220 17.26 -14.06 -17.38
CA ASN A 220 17.59 -15.31 -18.07
C ASN A 220 18.77 -16.08 -17.46
N ASN A 221 19.60 -15.43 -16.63
CA ASN A 221 20.79 -16.03 -16.03
C ASN A 221 20.61 -16.40 -14.54
N MET A 222 19.38 -16.38 -13.99
CA MET A 222 19.19 -16.31 -12.54
C MET A 222 18.14 -17.27 -11.95
N ASN A 223 18.56 -18.00 -10.89
CA ASN A 223 17.73 -18.91 -10.08
C ASN A 223 17.11 -18.20 -8.85
N VAL A 224 16.25 -17.20 -9.04
CA VAL A 224 15.49 -16.59 -7.94
C VAL A 224 14.00 -16.77 -8.15
N THR A 225 13.39 -17.60 -7.28
CA THR A 225 11.95 -17.81 -7.23
C THR A 225 11.32 -17.09 -6.05
N LEU A 226 10.10 -16.62 -6.25
CA LEU A 226 9.22 -16.03 -5.25
C LEU A 226 8.03 -16.96 -5.03
N ASP A 227 8.29 -18.12 -4.44
CA ASP A 227 7.33 -19.25 -4.36
C ASP A 227 6.03 -18.93 -3.62
N ARG A 228 6.01 -17.87 -2.81
CA ARG A 228 4.83 -17.45 -2.03
C ARG A 228 3.94 -16.47 -2.78
N ILE A 229 4.40 -15.93 -3.92
CA ILE A 229 3.65 -14.97 -4.71
C ILE A 229 2.65 -15.72 -5.58
N MET A 230 1.38 -15.55 -5.22
CA MET A 230 0.25 -16.18 -5.89
C MET A 230 -0.49 -15.20 -6.80
N THR A 231 -0.40 -13.90 -6.49
CA THR A 231 -1.15 -12.84 -7.16
C THR A 231 -0.23 -11.81 -7.78
N VAL A 232 -0.46 -11.52 -9.06
CA VAL A 232 0.16 -10.39 -9.75
C VAL A 232 -0.92 -9.43 -10.25
N HIS A 233 -0.73 -8.15 -9.97
CA HIS A 233 -1.56 -7.06 -10.49
C HIS A 233 -0.76 -6.17 -11.42
N LEU A 234 -1.07 -6.19 -12.72
CA LEU A 234 -0.46 -5.34 -13.72
C LEU A 234 -1.40 -4.19 -14.06
N THR A 235 -0.94 -2.95 -13.87
CA THR A 235 -1.79 -1.79 -14.15
C THR A 235 -1.77 -1.37 -15.62
N CYS A 236 -0.69 -1.66 -16.34
CA CYS A 236 -0.49 -1.37 -17.77
C CYS A 236 0.64 -2.22 -18.35
N GLY A 237 1.01 -1.99 -19.62
CA GLY A 237 2.12 -2.69 -20.30
C GLY A 237 1.66 -3.91 -21.10
N SER A 238 2.59 -4.77 -21.49
CA SER A 238 2.30 -6.02 -22.21
C SER A 238 2.74 -7.21 -21.37
N LEU A 239 1.86 -8.20 -21.21
CA LEU A 239 2.20 -9.46 -20.55
C LEU A 239 3.38 -10.15 -21.24
N GLU A 240 3.46 -10.06 -22.57
CA GLU A 240 4.51 -10.70 -23.36
C GLU A 240 5.90 -10.16 -22.99
N ASN A 241 6.00 -8.88 -22.66
CA ASN A 241 7.25 -8.27 -22.20
C ASN A 241 7.72 -8.87 -20.87
N GLU A 242 6.80 -9.32 -20.03
CA GLU A 242 7.10 -9.87 -18.70
C GLU A 242 7.29 -11.39 -18.70
N LYS A 243 7.25 -12.02 -19.88
CA LYS A 243 7.28 -13.48 -20.03
C LYS A 243 8.37 -14.15 -19.17
N GLN A 244 9.62 -13.68 -19.23
CA GLN A 244 10.72 -14.33 -18.50
C GLN A 244 10.55 -14.23 -16.98
N TRP A 245 10.03 -13.11 -16.49
CA TRP A 245 9.76 -12.91 -15.08
C TRP A 245 8.65 -13.86 -14.58
N PHE A 246 7.55 -13.98 -15.33
CA PHE A 246 6.48 -14.95 -15.02
C PHE A 246 7.00 -16.38 -14.99
N MET A 247 7.85 -16.76 -15.95
CA MET A 247 8.36 -18.13 -16.07
C MET A 247 9.34 -18.49 -14.97
N ASN A 248 10.31 -17.61 -14.70
CA ASN A 248 11.48 -17.95 -13.89
C ASN A 248 11.32 -17.53 -12.42
N THR A 249 10.53 -16.49 -12.14
CA THR A 249 10.42 -15.91 -10.80
C THR A 249 9.13 -16.29 -10.07
N LEU A 250 8.05 -16.59 -10.78
CA LEU A 250 6.71 -16.77 -10.20
C LEU A 250 6.14 -18.19 -10.45
N PRO A 251 6.79 -19.24 -9.91
CA PRO A 251 6.41 -20.61 -10.25
C PRO A 251 4.97 -20.96 -9.82
N ASN A 252 4.48 -20.36 -8.74
CA ASN A 252 3.19 -20.67 -8.13
C ASN A 252 2.10 -19.62 -8.41
N ILE A 253 2.28 -18.75 -9.41
CA ILE A 253 1.23 -17.78 -9.72
C ILE A 253 -0.09 -18.49 -10.07
N ARG A 254 -1.19 -18.00 -9.50
CA ARG A 254 -2.54 -18.49 -9.80
C ARG A 254 -3.51 -17.37 -10.16
N TYR A 255 -3.28 -16.16 -9.64
CA TYR A 255 -4.23 -15.06 -9.73
C TYR A 255 -3.63 -13.88 -10.49
N LEU A 256 -4.35 -13.40 -11.50
CA LEU A 256 -4.00 -12.22 -12.28
C LEU A 256 -5.03 -11.12 -12.12
N VAL A 257 -4.55 -9.89 -11.96
CA VAL A 257 -5.35 -8.67 -12.06
C VAL A 257 -4.76 -7.82 -13.19
N LEU A 258 -5.55 -7.52 -14.21
CA LEU A 258 -5.13 -6.78 -15.41
C LEU A 258 -5.94 -5.49 -15.53
N CYS A 259 -5.31 -4.32 -15.70
CA CYS A 259 -6.04 -3.05 -15.81
C CYS A 259 -5.96 -2.33 -17.17
N ARG A 260 -4.77 -2.01 -17.66
CA ARG A 260 -4.54 -1.51 -19.04
C ARG A 260 -3.42 -2.27 -19.74
N THR A 261 -3.38 -3.57 -19.48
CA THR A 261 -2.37 -4.53 -19.92
C THR A 261 -2.83 -5.24 -21.18
N GLU A 262 -1.94 -5.32 -22.17
CA GLU A 262 -2.14 -6.09 -23.39
C GLU A 262 -1.99 -7.59 -23.10
N PHE A 263 -2.89 -8.39 -23.67
CA PHE A 263 -2.81 -9.85 -23.61
C PHE A 263 -1.56 -10.37 -24.36
N PRO A 264 -0.99 -11.50 -23.93
CA PRO A 264 0.17 -12.09 -24.60
C PRO A 264 -0.18 -12.58 -26.01
N LEU A 265 0.83 -12.91 -26.81
CA LEU A 265 0.60 -13.46 -28.15
C LEU A 265 0.04 -14.89 -28.05
N LEU A 266 -0.95 -15.22 -28.89
CA LEU A 266 -1.68 -16.50 -28.85
C LEU A 266 -0.79 -17.75 -28.83
N LYS A 267 0.29 -17.73 -29.63
CA LYS A 267 1.22 -18.87 -29.76
C LYS A 267 2.47 -18.71 -28.89
N SER A 268 2.50 -17.75 -27.96
CA SER A 268 3.65 -17.59 -27.08
C SER A 268 3.64 -18.63 -25.97
N GLN A 269 4.85 -19.01 -25.54
CA GLN A 269 5.08 -19.85 -24.37
C GLN A 269 4.40 -19.28 -23.11
N LEU A 270 4.27 -17.96 -23.01
CA LEU A 270 3.57 -17.33 -21.88
C LEU A 270 2.09 -17.71 -21.89
N THR A 271 1.41 -17.66 -23.04
CA THR A 271 0.00 -18.07 -23.16
C THR A 271 -0.23 -19.50 -22.67
N TRP A 272 0.65 -20.44 -23.01
CA TRP A 272 0.57 -21.82 -22.51
C TRP A 272 0.67 -21.90 -20.99
N ILE A 273 1.60 -21.15 -20.40
CA ILE A 273 1.81 -21.10 -18.95
C ILE A 273 0.63 -20.45 -18.24
N LEU A 274 0.08 -19.37 -18.80
CA LEU A 274 -1.09 -18.71 -18.23
C LEU A 274 -2.32 -19.63 -18.30
N ASN A 275 -2.49 -20.37 -19.40
CA ASN A 275 -3.55 -21.35 -19.56
C ASN A 275 -3.46 -22.49 -18.53
N ASP A 276 -2.24 -22.94 -18.23
CA ASP A 276 -1.96 -24.01 -17.26
C ASP A 276 -2.12 -23.54 -15.79
N LYS A 277 -1.71 -22.32 -15.46
CA LYS A 277 -1.56 -21.90 -14.06
C LYS A 277 -2.68 -21.02 -13.52
N ILE A 278 -3.30 -20.20 -14.37
CA ILE A 278 -4.18 -19.13 -13.88
C ILE A 278 -5.58 -19.67 -13.61
N GLU A 279 -5.95 -19.61 -12.34
CA GLU A 279 -7.25 -20.05 -11.81
C GLU A 279 -8.20 -18.86 -11.60
N ARG A 280 -7.65 -17.65 -11.40
CA ARG A 280 -8.44 -16.44 -11.17
C ARG A 280 -7.95 -15.27 -12.00
N LEU A 281 -8.88 -14.59 -12.65
CA LEU A 281 -8.62 -13.41 -13.46
C LEU A 281 -9.54 -12.27 -13.04
N VAL A 282 -8.95 -11.12 -12.78
CA VAL A 282 -9.67 -9.86 -12.60
C VAL A 282 -9.28 -8.93 -13.73
N ILE A 283 -10.25 -8.43 -14.48
CA ILE A 283 -10.05 -7.42 -15.51
C ILE A 283 -10.65 -6.10 -15.00
N GLU A 284 -9.81 -5.08 -14.84
CA GLU A 284 -10.21 -3.75 -14.38
C GLU A 284 -10.16 -2.75 -15.54
N GLY A 285 -11.26 -2.08 -15.88
CA GLY A 285 -11.28 -1.07 -16.95
C GLY A 285 -11.86 -1.56 -18.27
N ASN A 286 -12.64 -0.67 -18.91
CA ASN A 286 -13.51 -1.01 -20.02
C ASN A 286 -12.74 -1.45 -21.28
N SER A 287 -11.58 -0.84 -21.56
CA SER A 287 -10.79 -1.13 -22.76
C SER A 287 -10.24 -2.56 -22.80
N ILE A 288 -9.84 -3.13 -21.66
CA ILE A 288 -9.40 -4.53 -21.64
C ILE A 288 -10.60 -5.46 -21.79
N VAL A 289 -11.73 -5.16 -21.14
CA VAL A 289 -12.93 -6.00 -21.26
C VAL A 289 -13.35 -6.12 -22.73
N GLU A 290 -13.31 -5.02 -23.49
CA GLU A 290 -13.55 -5.06 -24.93
C GLU A 290 -12.51 -5.89 -25.69
N GLN A 291 -11.22 -5.75 -25.36
CA GLN A 291 -10.16 -6.54 -25.98
C GLN A 291 -10.35 -8.04 -25.70
N PHE A 292 -10.73 -8.39 -24.48
CA PHE A 292 -10.99 -9.75 -24.03
C PHE A 292 -12.19 -10.35 -24.78
N GLY A 293 -13.29 -9.60 -24.90
CA GLY A 293 -14.49 -10.05 -25.63
C GLY A 293 -14.30 -10.20 -27.14
N LYS A 294 -13.28 -9.57 -27.73
CA LYS A 294 -12.93 -9.71 -29.16
C LYS A 294 -12.03 -10.92 -29.45
N GLN A 295 -11.56 -11.64 -28.43
CA GLN A 295 -10.71 -12.80 -28.64
C GLN A 295 -11.55 -14.02 -29.04
N ASN A 296 -11.22 -14.60 -30.20
CA ASN A 296 -11.81 -15.87 -30.67
C ASN A 296 -11.06 -17.11 -30.13
N TYR A 297 -10.11 -16.91 -29.22
CA TYR A 297 -9.26 -17.96 -28.65
C TYR A 297 -9.46 -18.07 -27.15
N ILE A 298 -9.29 -19.28 -26.61
CA ILE A 298 -9.43 -19.57 -25.19
C ILE A 298 -8.12 -19.20 -24.47
N TYR A 299 -8.09 -17.98 -23.93
CA TYR A 299 -7.14 -17.63 -22.88
C TYR A 299 -7.63 -18.14 -21.52
N PHE A 300 -6.68 -18.52 -20.67
CA PHE A 300 -6.87 -19.00 -19.31
C PHE A 300 -7.78 -20.25 -19.26
N SER A 301 -7.39 -21.34 -19.90
CA SER A 301 -8.20 -22.57 -19.94
C SER A 301 -8.50 -23.16 -18.56
N ASN A 302 -7.64 -22.93 -17.57
CA ASN A 302 -7.84 -23.37 -16.19
C ASN A 302 -8.56 -22.34 -15.30
N LEU A 303 -9.15 -21.30 -15.89
CA LEU A 303 -9.84 -20.24 -15.17
C LEU A 303 -11.10 -20.76 -14.46
N GLN A 304 -11.20 -20.47 -13.16
CA GLN A 304 -12.31 -20.85 -12.29
C GLN A 304 -13.13 -19.62 -11.85
N ASP A 305 -12.48 -18.46 -11.69
CA ASP A 305 -13.14 -17.20 -11.29
C ASP A 305 -12.72 -16.05 -12.21
N LEU A 306 -13.71 -15.40 -12.84
CA LEU A 306 -13.55 -14.20 -13.66
C LEU A 306 -14.30 -13.03 -13.03
N GLN A 307 -13.59 -11.94 -12.74
CA GLN A 307 -14.19 -10.70 -12.25
C GLN A 307 -13.92 -9.55 -13.20
N LEU A 308 -14.99 -8.91 -13.68
CA LEU A 308 -14.90 -7.71 -14.51
C LEU A 308 -15.24 -6.49 -13.65
N LYS A 309 -14.27 -5.59 -13.46
CA LYS A 309 -14.44 -4.32 -12.75
C LYS A 309 -14.47 -3.18 -13.76
N LEU A 310 -15.67 -2.85 -14.21
CA LEU A 310 -15.89 -1.77 -15.17
C LEU A 310 -15.87 -0.42 -14.49
N ASP A 311 -15.24 0.56 -15.13
CA ASP A 311 -15.32 1.96 -14.71
C ASP A 311 -16.62 2.54 -15.27
N LEU A 312 -17.62 2.69 -14.40
CA LEU A 312 -18.85 3.41 -14.71
C LEU A 312 -18.60 4.92 -14.63
N THR A 313 -17.81 5.46 -15.56
CA THR A 313 -17.79 6.89 -15.80
C THR A 313 -18.91 7.22 -16.77
N PHE A 314 -20.04 7.68 -16.23
CA PHE A 314 -21.09 8.39 -16.99
C PHE A 314 -20.63 9.81 -17.32
#